data_AF-A0A9C6DUX3-F1
#
_entry.id   AF-A0A9C6DUX3-F1
#
_cell.length_a   1.000
_cell.length_b   1.000
_cell.length_c   1.000
_cell.angle_alpha   90.00
_cell.angle_beta   90.00
_cell.angle_gamma   90.00
#
_symmetry.space_group_name_H-M   'P 1'
#
loop_
_entity.id
_entity.type
_entity.pdbx_description
1 polymer ?
#
loop_
_entity_poly.entity_id
_entity_poly.type
_entity_poly.pdbx_seq_one_letter_code
_entity_poly.pdbx_strand_id
1 'polypeptide(L)'
;MKNIKDFTVNNDDLKKMSITDFYKDQEIFITGGSGFIGKALIEKLLRSFPNFKKMFILLRSKKDKTADERLQELLDNSIFQRARDEQPESFKKIHAIAGDCRELGLSISSEDLKRIENVTIIFHSAANVR
;
A
#
# COMPACT_ATOMS: atom_id res chain seq x y z
N MET A 1 31.89 -35.36 10.72
CA MET A 1 30.47 -35.73 10.93
C MET A 1 29.77 -34.50 11.50
N LYS A 2 28.75 -33.96 10.82
CA LYS A 2 27.94 -32.85 11.36
C LYS A 2 27.09 -33.36 12.53
N ASN A 3 27.00 -32.59 13.60
CA ASN A 3 26.31 -32.94 14.84
C ASN A 3 24.78 -32.82 14.64
N ILE A 4 23.97 -33.56 15.40
CA ILE A 4 22.49 -33.45 15.35
C ILE A 4 22.02 -32.01 15.64
N LYS A 5 22.79 -31.23 16.40
CA LYS A 5 22.55 -29.80 16.65
C LYS A 5 22.68 -28.91 15.41
N ASP A 6 23.36 -29.38 14.36
CA ASP A 6 23.47 -28.67 13.07
C ASP A 6 22.20 -28.80 12.21
N PHE A 7 21.25 -29.65 12.62
CA PHE A 7 19.96 -29.90 11.95
C PHE A 7 18.75 -29.48 12.77
N THR A 8 18.94 -29.07 14.02
CA THR A 8 17.86 -28.53 14.86
C THR A 8 17.92 -27.02 14.84
N VAL A 9 16.92 -26.38 14.22
CA VAL A 9 16.71 -24.93 14.36
C VAL A 9 16.51 -24.66 15.85
N ASN A 10 17.40 -23.86 16.43
CA ASN A 10 17.26 -23.40 17.80
C ASN A 10 16.01 -22.50 17.84
N ASN A 11 15.07 -22.73 18.75
CA ASN A 11 13.82 -21.95 18.80
C ASN A 11 14.05 -20.45 19.05
N ASP A 12 15.23 -20.07 19.53
CA ASP A 12 15.68 -18.68 19.70
C ASP A 12 16.03 -17.98 18.37
N ASP A 13 16.32 -18.74 17.30
CA ASP A 13 16.61 -18.21 15.95
C ASP A 13 15.34 -17.94 15.12
N LEU A 14 14.17 -18.38 15.61
CA LEU A 14 12.89 -17.84 15.16
C LEU A 14 12.68 -16.49 15.84
N LYS A 15 13.46 -15.48 15.44
CA LYS A 15 13.09 -14.09 15.66
C LYS A 15 11.80 -13.87 14.86
N LYS A 16 10.65 -14.23 15.44
CA LYS A 16 9.33 -14.07 14.83
C LYS A 16 9.13 -12.59 14.58
N MET A 17 9.41 -12.16 13.36
CA MET A 17 9.13 -10.81 12.91
C MET A 17 7.64 -10.57 13.13
N SER A 18 7.30 -9.55 13.92
CA SER A 18 5.90 -9.20 14.09
C SER A 18 5.33 -8.69 12.77
N ILE A 19 4.01 -8.76 12.60
CA ILE A 19 3.37 -8.16 11.41
C ILE A 19 3.65 -6.64 11.33
N THR A 20 3.83 -5.98 12.47
CA THR A 20 4.22 -4.57 12.53
C THR A 20 5.63 -4.37 11.98
N ASP A 21 6.58 -5.24 12.35
CA ASP A 21 7.95 -5.20 11.83
C ASP A 21 7.99 -5.47 10.33
N PHE A 22 7.10 -6.34 9.83
CA PHE A 22 7.00 -6.63 8.39
C PHE A 22 6.65 -5.38 7.58
N TYR A 23 5.69 -4.56 8.02
CA TYR A 23 5.26 -3.35 7.31
C TYR A 23 6.14 -2.13 7.55
N LYS A 24 7.06 -2.19 8.52
CA LYS A 24 7.98 -1.10 8.82
C LYS A 24 8.89 -0.82 7.62
N ASP A 25 9.02 0.46 7.27
CA ASP A 25 9.89 0.97 6.19
C ASP A 25 9.56 0.43 4.77
N GLN A 26 8.44 -0.29 4.60
CA GLN A 26 8.00 -0.81 3.30
C GLN A 26 7.42 0.30 2.41
N GLU A 27 7.58 0.15 1.10
CA GLU A 27 6.86 0.95 0.10
C GLU A 27 5.76 0.09 -0.53
N ILE A 28 4.51 0.56 -0.40
CA ILE A 28 3.31 -0.22 -0.73
C ILE A 28 2.67 0.36 -1.98
N PHE A 29 2.32 -0.47 -2.95
CA PHE A 29 1.52 -0.08 -4.12
C PHE A 29 0.18 -0.80 -4.13
N ILE A 30 -0.91 -0.05 -4.32
CA ILE A 30 -2.28 -0.59 -4.23
C ILE A 30 -3.03 -0.26 -5.52
N THR A 31 -3.54 -1.28 -6.21
CA THR A 31 -4.55 -1.12 -7.25
C THR A 31 -5.95 -1.32 -6.68
N GLY A 32 -6.94 -0.63 -7.24
CA GLY A 32 -8.31 -0.71 -6.74
C GLY A 32 -8.55 -0.03 -5.40
N GLY A 33 -7.64 0.86 -4.97
CA GLY A 33 -7.73 1.56 -3.67
C GLY A 33 -9.01 2.39 -3.48
N SER A 34 -9.64 2.86 -4.57
CA SER A 34 -10.92 3.58 -4.49
C SER A 34 -12.15 2.69 -4.31
N GLY A 35 -12.00 1.36 -4.46
CA GLY A 35 -13.08 0.39 -4.25
C GLY A 35 -13.39 0.16 -2.78
N PHE A 36 -14.46 -0.58 -2.48
CA PHE A 36 -14.90 -0.85 -1.10
C PHE A 36 -13.81 -1.56 -0.28
N ILE A 37 -13.29 -2.69 -0.78
CA ILE A 37 -12.22 -3.44 -0.11
C ILE A 37 -10.90 -2.67 -0.08
N GLY A 38 -10.56 -1.97 -1.17
CA GLY A 38 -9.36 -1.13 -1.25
C GLY A 38 -9.32 -0.05 -0.17
N LYS A 39 -10.45 0.64 0.07
CA LYS A 39 -10.58 1.63 1.16
C LYS A 39 -10.35 1.02 2.54
N ALA A 40 -10.99 -0.12 2.81
CA ALA A 40 -10.84 -0.82 4.09
C ALA A 40 -9.40 -1.29 4.31
N LEU A 41 -8.73 -1.77 3.26
CA LEU A 41 -7.31 -2.13 3.29
C LEU A 41 -6.44 -0.92 3.62
N ILE A 42 -6.61 0.20 2.91
CA ILE A 42 -5.85 1.44 3.14
C ILE A 42 -6.06 1.91 4.59
N GLU A 43 -7.31 1.96 5.07
CA GLU A 43 -7.62 2.35 6.46
C GLU A 43 -6.87 1.49 7.46
N LYS A 44 -6.93 0.17 7.27
CA LYS A 44 -6.29 -0.80 8.16
C LYS A 44 -4.78 -0.61 8.21
N LEU A 45 -4.15 -0.39 7.04
CA LEU A 45 -2.71 -0.17 6.92
C LEU A 45 -2.30 1.14 7.61
N LEU A 46 -3.02 2.24 7.35
CA LEU A 46 -2.75 3.55 7.96
C LEU A 46 -2.86 3.48 9.48
N ARG A 47 -3.94 2.89 10.00
CA ARG A 47 -4.22 2.83 11.43
C ARG A 47 -3.33 1.85 12.19
N SER A 48 -3.11 0.66 11.63
CA SER A 48 -2.43 -0.44 12.35
C SER A 48 -0.92 -0.49 12.11
N PHE A 49 -0.44 0.05 10.99
CA PHE A 49 0.96 -0.05 10.57
C PHE A 49 1.51 1.29 10.09
N PRO A 50 1.44 2.37 10.89
CA PRO A 50 1.77 3.74 10.44
C PRO A 50 3.24 3.96 10.04
N ASN A 51 4.11 3.00 10.35
CA ASN A 51 5.56 3.06 10.12
C ASN A 51 6.00 2.55 8.74
N PHE A 52 5.10 2.41 7.77
CA PHE A 52 5.50 2.25 6.36
C PHE A 52 6.21 3.52 5.85
N LYS A 53 6.99 3.37 4.78
CA LYS A 53 7.77 4.45 4.17
C LYS A 53 6.94 5.30 3.22
N LYS A 54 6.31 4.66 2.22
CA LYS A 54 5.41 5.30 1.24
C LYS A 54 4.26 4.37 0.86
N MET A 55 3.12 4.95 0.52
CA MET A 55 1.99 4.23 -0.04
C MET A 55 1.54 4.90 -1.34
N PHE A 56 1.50 4.12 -2.41
CA PHE A 56 1.13 4.56 -3.75
C PHE A 56 -0.21 3.95 -4.14
N ILE A 57 -1.17 4.78 -4.52
CA ILE A 57 -2.50 4.32 -4.93
C ILE A 57 -2.67 4.55 -6.43
N LEU A 58 -2.88 3.47 -7.19
CA LEU A 58 -3.20 3.57 -8.60
C LEU A 58 -4.63 4.09 -8.76
N LEU A 59 -4.76 5.27 -9.37
CA LEU A 59 -6.04 5.93 -9.62
C LEU A 59 -6.17 6.23 -11.11
N ARG A 60 -7.25 5.71 -11.70
CA ARG A 60 -7.59 5.99 -13.09
C ARG A 60 -7.88 7.47 -13.30
N SER A 61 -7.32 8.09 -14.32
CA SER A 61 -7.71 9.47 -14.66
C SER A 61 -9.18 9.53 -15.07
N LYS A 62 -9.91 10.57 -14.64
CA LYS A 62 -11.23 10.91 -15.17
C LYS A 62 -11.11 12.21 -15.95
N LYS A 63 -11.99 12.46 -16.92
CA LYS A 63 -11.91 13.65 -17.82
C LYS A 63 -11.74 14.97 -17.07
N ASP A 64 -12.30 15.05 -15.87
CA ASP A 64 -12.39 16.31 -15.11
C ASP A 64 -11.60 16.27 -13.79
N LYS A 65 -10.82 15.21 -13.53
CA LYS A 65 -10.07 15.06 -12.27
C LYS A 65 -8.73 14.38 -12.46
N THR A 66 -7.69 15.02 -11.93
CA THR A 66 -6.34 14.49 -11.78
C THR A 66 -6.31 13.33 -10.78
N ALA A 67 -5.23 12.54 -10.80
CA ALA A 67 -5.04 11.46 -9.85
C ALA A 67 -4.94 11.97 -8.39
N ASP A 68 -4.32 13.14 -8.19
CA ASP A 68 -4.19 13.75 -6.87
C ASP A 68 -5.52 14.27 -6.32
N GLU A 69 -6.36 14.92 -7.14
CA GLU A 69 -7.72 15.31 -6.73
C GLU A 69 -8.55 14.08 -6.36
N ARG A 70 -8.44 13.01 -7.14
CA ARG A 70 -9.09 11.74 -6.83
C ARG A 70 -8.56 11.09 -5.55
N LEU A 71 -7.28 11.31 -5.21
CA LEU A 71 -6.72 10.85 -3.96
C LEU A 71 -7.28 11.65 -2.78
N GLN A 72 -7.39 12.97 -2.90
CA GLN A 72 -8.01 13.79 -1.85
C GLN A 72 -9.45 13.32 -1.58
N GLU A 73 -10.26 13.14 -2.63
CA GLU A 73 -11.63 12.62 -2.50
C GLU A 73 -11.71 11.23 -1.88
N LEU A 74 -10.72 10.38 -2.16
CA LEU A 74 -10.61 9.08 -1.53
C LEU A 74 -10.38 9.25 -0.02
N LEU A 75 -9.36 10.04 0.35
CA LEU A 75 -8.95 10.23 1.73
C LEU A 75 -9.99 11.00 2.55
N ASP A 76 -10.80 11.87 1.96
CA ASP A 76 -11.91 12.57 2.62
C ASP A 76 -13.06 11.65 3.06
N ASN A 77 -13.08 10.39 2.62
CA ASN A 77 -14.11 9.45 3.02
C ASN A 77 -14.11 9.22 4.55
N SER A 78 -15.32 9.08 5.13
CA SER A 78 -15.50 8.91 6.57
C SER A 78 -14.90 7.61 7.12
N ILE A 79 -14.67 6.60 6.29
CA ILE A 79 -13.98 5.36 6.70
C ILE A 79 -12.59 5.64 7.30
N PHE A 80 -11.92 6.69 6.82
CA PHE A 80 -10.60 7.07 7.26
C PHE A 80 -10.59 7.92 8.54
N GLN A 81 -11.76 8.26 9.12
CA GLN A 81 -11.84 9.17 10.26
C GLN A 81 -11.01 8.66 11.45
N ARG A 82 -11.21 7.39 11.81
CA ARG A 82 -10.46 6.77 12.91
C ARG A 82 -8.95 6.77 12.65
N ALA A 83 -8.53 6.46 11.43
CA ALA A 83 -7.12 6.49 11.05
C ALA A 83 -6.54 7.92 11.11
N ARG A 84 -7.31 8.95 10.76
CA ARG A 84 -6.90 10.36 10.92
C ARG A 84 -6.73 10.75 12.38
N ASP A 85 -7.65 10.30 13.24
CA ASP A 85 -7.63 10.61 14.67
C ASP A 85 -6.45 9.91 15.37
N GLU A 86 -6.16 8.65 14.99
CA GLU A 86 -5.10 7.84 15.62
C GLU A 86 -3.72 8.05 14.99
N GLN A 87 -3.61 8.26 13.67
CA GLN A 87 -2.35 8.24 12.90
C GLN A 87 -2.30 9.33 11.80
N PRO A 88 -2.48 10.63 12.12
CA PRO A 88 -2.58 11.70 11.11
C PRO A 88 -1.34 11.81 10.22
N GLU A 89 -0.15 11.56 10.77
CA GLU A 89 1.12 11.68 10.03
C GLU A 89 1.28 10.63 8.92
N SER A 90 0.61 9.48 9.03
CA SER A 90 0.66 8.44 8.00
C SER A 90 0.04 8.88 6.67
N PHE A 91 -0.91 9.82 6.69
CA PHE A 91 -1.57 10.33 5.49
C PHE A 91 -0.64 11.13 4.58
N LYS A 92 0.39 11.76 5.16
CA LYS A 92 1.40 12.53 4.41
C LYS A 92 2.29 11.64 3.52
N LYS A 93 2.25 10.33 3.73
CA LYS A 93 3.05 9.32 3.01
C LYS A 93 2.29 8.68 1.84
N ILE A 94 1.07 9.13 1.57
CA ILE A 94 0.21 8.58 0.52
C ILE A 94 0.35 9.42 -0.74
N HIS A 95 0.53 8.75 -1.87
CA HIS A 95 0.76 9.39 -3.16
C HIS A 95 -0.12 8.75 -4.24
N ALA A 96 -0.64 9.57 -5.15
CA ALA A 96 -1.38 9.07 -6.29
C ALA A 96 -0.41 8.65 -7.41
N ILE A 97 -0.77 7.58 -8.11
CA ILE A 97 -0.17 7.16 -9.37
C ILE A 97 -1.28 7.12 -10.41
N ALA A 98 -1.15 7.89 -11.48
CA ALA A 98 -2.09 7.85 -12.59
C ALA A 98 -1.89 6.56 -13.40
N GLY A 99 -2.98 5.84 -13.69
CA GLY A 99 -2.92 4.67 -14.57
C GLY A 99 -4.20 3.85 -14.60
N ASP A 100 -4.24 2.84 -15.45
CA ASP A 100 -5.40 1.98 -15.69
C ASP A 100 -4.99 0.52 -15.84
N CYS A 101 -5.53 -0.36 -14.99
CA CYS A 101 -5.24 -1.79 -15.01
C CYS A 101 -5.65 -2.51 -16.31
N ARG A 102 -6.41 -1.86 -17.19
CA ARG A 102 -6.82 -2.40 -18.49
C ARG A 102 -5.78 -2.20 -19.58
N GLU A 103 -4.80 -1.31 -19.35
CA GLU A 103 -3.79 -0.94 -20.34
C GLU A 103 -2.48 -1.68 -20.09
N LEU A 104 -1.73 -1.92 -21.16
CA LEU A 104 -0.37 -2.46 -21.05
C LEU A 104 0.51 -1.52 -20.23
N GLY A 105 1.32 -2.09 -19.33
CA GLY A 105 2.13 -1.31 -18.39
C GLY A 105 1.30 -0.45 -17.44
N LEU A 106 0.00 -0.75 -17.26
CA LEU A 106 -0.95 0.01 -16.46
C LEU A 106 -1.10 1.48 -16.89
N SER A 107 -0.65 1.83 -18.11
CA SER A 107 -0.53 3.21 -18.61
C SER A 107 0.15 4.20 -17.65
N ILE A 108 1.08 3.70 -16.80
CA ILE A 108 1.85 4.52 -15.87
C ILE A 108 2.94 5.29 -16.63
N SER A 109 3.12 6.56 -16.28
CA SER A 109 4.17 7.40 -16.88
C SER A 109 5.57 6.91 -16.50
N SER A 110 6.59 7.20 -17.32
CA SER A 110 7.98 6.85 -16.99
C SER A 110 8.48 7.53 -15.71
N GLU A 111 7.94 8.70 -15.37
CA GLU A 111 8.26 9.39 -14.12
C GLU A 111 7.63 8.68 -12.92
N ASP A 112 6.37 8.28 -13.02
CA ASP A 112 5.69 7.51 -11.97
C ASP A 112 6.28 6.11 -11.79
N LEU A 113 6.75 5.47 -12.86
CA LEU A 113 7.47 4.20 -12.77
C LEU A 113 8.73 4.33 -11.90
N LYS A 114 9.47 5.43 -12.02
CA LYS A 114 10.61 5.71 -11.13
C LYS A 114 10.17 5.93 -9.70
N ARG A 115 9.03 6.60 -9.47
CA ARG A 115 8.50 6.84 -8.12
C ARG A 115 8.18 5.55 -7.37
N ILE A 116 7.77 4.49 -8.09
CA ILE A 116 7.39 3.19 -7.52
C ILE A 116 8.49 2.11 -7.63
N GLU A 117 9.71 2.46 -8.05
CA GLU A 117 10.79 1.48 -8.28
C GLU A 117 11.20 0.70 -7.02
N ASN A 118 11.01 1.30 -5.84
CA ASN A 118 11.38 0.74 -4.55
C ASN A 118 10.21 0.05 -3.83
N VAL A 119 9.07 -0.12 -4.51
CA VAL A 119 7.90 -0.83 -3.96
C VAL A 119 8.26 -2.27 -3.63
N THR A 120 7.97 -2.65 -2.40
CA THR A 120 8.26 -3.99 -1.85
C THR A 120 7.00 -4.82 -1.64
N ILE A 121 5.82 -4.17 -1.57
CA ILE A 121 4.53 -4.83 -1.38
C ILE A 121 3.54 -4.31 -2.39
N ILE A 122 2.86 -5.23 -3.09
CA ILE A 122 1.78 -4.89 -4.03
C ILE A 122 0.48 -5.55 -3.56
N PHE A 123 -0.56 -4.74 -3.37
CA PHE A 123 -1.93 -5.21 -3.20
C PHE A 123 -2.71 -4.97 -4.49
N HIS A 124 -3.06 -6.05 -5.19
CA HIS A 124 -3.88 -5.97 -6.39
C HIS A 124 -5.35 -6.26 -6.08
N SER A 125 -6.14 -5.21 -5.84
CA SER A 125 -7.59 -5.31 -5.55
C SER A 125 -8.47 -4.71 -6.65
N ALA A 126 -7.87 -4.24 -7.76
CA ALA A 126 -8.63 -3.71 -8.88
C ALA A 126 -9.50 -4.82 -9.50
N ALA A 127 -10.79 -4.56 -9.63
CA ALA A 127 -11.74 -5.45 -10.28
C ALA A 127 -12.79 -4.63 -11.03
N ASN A 128 -13.35 -5.21 -12.09
CA ASN A 128 -14.57 -4.72 -12.70
C ASN A 128 -15.74 -5.52 -12.14
N VAL A 129 -16.43 -4.95 -11.15
CA VAL A 129 -17.63 -5.52 -10.55
C VAL A 129 -18.84 -4.85 -11.19
N ARG A 130 -19.35 -5.48 -12.25
CA ARG A 130 -20.60 -5.19 -12.94
C ARG A 130 -21.32 -6.50 -13.21
#